data_AF-A0A932JGK9-F1
#
_entry.id   AF-A0A932JGK9-F1
#
_cell.length_a   1.000
_cell.length_b   1.000
_cell.length_c   1.000
_cell.angle_alpha   90.00
_cell.angle_beta   90.00
_cell.angle_gamma   90.00
#
_symmetry.space_group_name_H-M   'P 1'
#
loop_
_entity.id
_entity.type
_entity.pdbx_description
1 polymer ?
#
loop_
_entity_poly.entity_id
_entity_poly.type
_entity_poly.pdbx_seq_one_letter_code
_entity_poly.pdbx_strand_id
1 'polypeptide(L)' 'MIHRFWDKFNIVTKDHFYHSGGNIENRKTVVEALVCNFDIDDFTQHNHGLTEKVVTEQFQLEWSE' A
#
# COMPACT_ATOMS: atom_id res chain seq x y z
N MET A 1 -5.82 -2.62 18.98
CA MET A 1 -4.75 -3.65 19.13
C MET A 1 -3.39 -3.06 18.79
N ILE A 2 -3.20 -2.50 17.59
CA ILE A 2 -1.93 -1.88 17.19
C ILE A 2 -1.48 -0.79 18.18
N HIS A 3 -2.34 0.18 18.47
CA HIS A 3 -2.07 1.26 19.44
C HIS A 3 -1.88 0.76 20.88
N ARG A 4 -2.47 -0.38 21.25
CA ARG A 4 -2.36 -0.89 22.63
C ARG A 4 -0.99 -1.50 22.92
N PHE A 5 -0.34 -2.05 21.91
CA PHE A 5 0.87 -2.85 22.09
C PHE A 5 2.11 -2.26 21.42
N TRP A 6 1.93 -1.39 20.42
CA TRP A 6 3.00 -0.95 19.52
C TRP A 6 3.11 0.57 19.39
N ASP A 7 2.37 1.34 20.18
CA ASP A 7 2.38 2.82 20.14
C ASP A 7 3.74 3.46 20.47
N LYS A 8 4.65 2.70 21.08
CA LYS A 8 6.02 3.13 21.38
C LYS A 8 7.00 2.99 20.21
N PHE A 9 6.57 2.39 19.10
CA PHE A 9 7.40 2.15 17.93
C PHE A 9 6.95 3.03 16.77
N ASN A 10 7.84 3.20 15.80
CA ASN A 10 7.50 3.84 14.55
C ASN A 10 6.63 2.88 13.74
N ILE A 11 5.44 3.33 13.34
CA ILE A 11 4.48 2.52 12.59
C ILE A 11 4.20 3.20 11.26
N VAL A 12 4.38 2.46 10.17
CA VAL A 12 3.95 2.85 8.82
C VAL A 12 2.79 1.98 8.43
N THR A 13 1.68 2.58 7.98
CA THR A 13 0.53 1.80 7.47
C THR A 13 0.29 2.03 6.00
N LYS A 14 -0.15 0.99 5.30
CA LYS A 14 -0.45 1.03 3.87
C LYS A 14 -1.71 0.26 3.57
N ASP A 15 -2.58 0.86 2.76
CA ASP A 15 -3.67 0.13 2.13
C ASP A 15 -3.09 -0.84 1.09
N HIS A 16 -3.42 -2.12 1.23
CA HIS A 16 -2.99 -3.16 0.31
C HIS A 16 -4.20 -3.98 -0.16
N PHE A 17 -4.21 -4.29 -1.46
CA PHE A 17 -5.19 -5.18 -2.06
C PHE A 17 -4.51 -6.47 -2.52
N TYR A 18 -4.80 -7.56 -1.83
CA TYR A 18 -4.31 -8.87 -2.21
C TYR A 18 -5.09 -9.39 -3.42
N HIS A 19 -4.37 -9.62 -4.51
CA HIS A 19 -4.93 -10.18 -5.75
C HIS A 19 -4.98 -11.71 -5.73
N SER A 20 -4.33 -12.35 -4.75
CA SER A 20 -4.05 -13.78 -4.71
C SER A 20 -4.81 -14.48 -3.57
N GLY A 21 -5.63 -15.48 -3.92
CA GLY A 21 -6.28 -16.40 -2.98
C GLY A 21 -7.81 -16.37 -2.99
N GLY A 22 -8.43 -17.51 -3.30
CA GLY A 22 -9.87 -17.77 -3.10
C GLY A 22 -10.83 -16.99 -4.00
N ASN A 23 -12.12 -17.32 -3.89
CA ASN A 23 -13.21 -16.67 -4.63
C ASN A 23 -13.19 -15.14 -4.49
N ILE A 24 -13.83 -14.47 -5.46
CA ILE A 24 -13.92 -13.00 -5.52
C ILE A 24 -14.47 -12.37 -4.24
N GLU A 25 -15.38 -13.05 -3.50
CA GLU A 25 -15.89 -12.54 -2.21
C GLU A 25 -14.83 -12.38 -1.11
N ASN A 26 -13.68 -13.05 -1.25
CA ASN A 26 -12.56 -12.97 -0.30
C ASN A 26 -11.56 -11.86 -0.63
N ARG A 27 -11.75 -11.14 -1.74
CA ARG A 27 -10.91 -10.02 -2.14
C ARG A 27 -11.34 -8.76 -1.40
N LYS A 28 -10.85 -8.62 -0.17
CA LYS A 28 -11.07 -7.43 0.66
C LYS A 28 -9.78 -6.61 0.74
N THR A 29 -9.93 -5.30 0.77
CA THR A 29 -8.84 -4.38 1.11
C THR A 29 -8.41 -4.63 2.56
N VAL A 30 -7.11 -4.67 2.79
CA VAL A 30 -6.52 -4.78 4.12
C VAL A 30 -5.58 -3.60 4.36
N VAL A 31 -5.40 -3.26 5.63
CA VAL A 31 -4.38 -2.28 6.04
C VAL A 31 -3.22 -3.05 6.64
N GLU A 32 -2.05 -2.93 6.03
CA GLU A 32 -0.81 -3.49 6.55
C GLU A 32 -0.12 -2.49 7.47
N ALA A 33 0.59 -2.99 8.47
CA ALA A 33 1.38 -2.18 9.39
C ALA A 33 2.81 -2.72 9.46
N LEU A 34 3.79 -1.87 9.15
CA LEU A 34 5.20 -2.12 9.39
C LEU A 34 5.60 -1.44 10.70
N VAL A 35 6.08 -2.23 11.67
CA VAL A 35 6.53 -1.75 12.99
C VAL A 35 8.05 -1.73 13.02
N CYS A 36 8.64 -0.55 13.26
CA CYS A 36 10.07 -0.32 13.20
C CYS A 36 10.61 0.14 14.56
N ASN A 37 11.80 -0.34 14.92
CA ASN A 37 12.58 0.12 16.08
C ASN A 37 13.69 1.11 15.70
N PHE A 38 13.60 1.66 14.48
CA PHE A 38 14.53 2.63 13.89
C PHE A 38 13.72 3.77 13.26
N ASP A 39 14.39 4.89 12.96
CA ASP A 39 13.78 6.08 12.38
C ASP A 39 13.30 5.82 10.93
N ILE A 40 12.17 6.42 10.57
CA ILE A 40 11.45 6.12 9.34
C ILE A 40 11.32 7.34 8.41
N ASP A 41 12.27 8.28 8.48
CA ASP A 41 12.20 9.56 7.75
C ASP A 41 12.03 9.40 6.23
N ASP A 42 12.58 8.33 5.65
CA ASP A 42 12.48 8.01 4.22
C ASP A 42 11.22 7.23 3.83
N PHE A 43 10.37 6.87 4.80
CA PHE A 43 9.14 6.12 4.54
C PHE A 43 7.95 7.05 4.36
N THR A 44 7.18 6.85 3.30
CA THR A 44 5.85 7.47 3.17
C THR A 44 4.91 6.90 4.22
N GLN A 45 4.39 7.74 5.13
CA GLN A 45 3.61 7.28 6.29
C GLN A 45 2.25 6.65 5.93
N HIS A 46 1.66 7.04 4.79
CA HIS A 46 0.45 6.42 4.27
C HIS A 46 0.31 6.61 2.76
N ASN A 47 -0.41 5.68 2.12
CA ASN A 47 -0.81 5.80 0.71
C ASN A 47 -1.99 6.79 0.50
N HIS A 48 -2.43 7.52 1.55
CA HIS A 48 -3.62 8.39 1.50
C HIS A 48 -3.36 9.76 0.86
N GLY A 49 -2.11 10.11 0.58
CA GLY A 49 -1.80 11.29 -0.20
C GLY A 49 -2.15 11.03 -1.66
N LEU A 50 -3.02 11.87 -2.24
CA LEU A 50 -3.14 12.06 -3.69
C LEU A 50 -1.75 12.46 -4.20
N THR A 51 -0.91 11.48 -4.50
CA THR A 51 0.23 11.66 -5.38
C THR A 51 -0.39 11.63 -6.76
N GLU A 52 -0.33 12.75 -7.49
CA GLU A 52 -0.65 12.76 -8.91
C GLU A 52 0.10 11.57 -9.53
N LYS A 53 -0.64 10.61 -10.07
CA LYS A 53 -0.02 9.54 -10.86
C LYS A 53 0.75 10.27 -11.95
N VAL A 54 2.08 10.18 -11.92
CA VAL A 54 2.88 10.46 -13.10
C VAL A 54 2.24 9.65 -14.21
N VAL A 55 1.74 10.34 -15.23
CA VAL A 55 1.15 9.69 -16.40
C VAL A 55 2.29 8.92 -17.05
N THR A 56 2.48 7.67 -16.64
CA THR A 56 3.29 6.74 -17.38
C THR A 56 2.49 6.48 -18.64
N GLU A 57 2.97 6.97 -19.78
CA GLU A 57 2.40 6.71 -21.10
C GLU A 57 2.10 5.21 -21.18
N GLN A 58 0.82 4.87 -21.08
CA GLN A 58 0.37 3.50 -21.19
C GLN A 58 0.71 3.07 -22.62
N PHE A 59 1.67 2.16 -22.76
CA PHE A 59 2.13 1.62 -24.04
C PHE A 59 0.92 1.36 -24.95
N GLN A 60 0.77 2.19 -25.98
CA GLN A 60 -0.21 1.94 -27.04
C GLN A 60 0.27 0.70 -27.80
N LEU A 61 -0.47 -0.39 -27.67
CA LEU A 61 -0.33 -1.54 -28.56
C LEU A 61 -0.85 -1.10 -29.93
N GLU A 62 0.06 -0.70 -30.82
CA GLU A 62 -0.24 -0.64 -32.24
C GLU A 62 -0.39 -2.08 -32.75
N TRP A 63 -1.63 -2.48 -33.00
CA TRP A 63 -1.91 -3.62 -33.84
C TRP A 63 -1.79 -3.14 -35.29
N SER A 64 -0.73 -3.56 -35.98
CA SER A 64 -0.67 -3.45 -37.45
C SER A 64 -1.66 -4.44 -38.06
N GLU A 65 -2.48 -3.96 -39.01
CA GLU A 65 -3.44 -4.76 -39.79
C GLU A 65 -2.82 -5.95 -40.53
#